data_AF-A0AA47N8M4-F1
#
_entry.id   AF-A0AA47N8M4-F1
#
_cell.length_a   1.000
_cell.length_b   1.000
_cell.length_c   1.000
_cell.angle_alpha   90.00
_cell.angle_beta   90.00
_cell.angle_gamma   90.00
#
_symmetry.space_group_name_H-M   'P 1'
#
loop_
_entity.id
_entity.type
_entity.pdbx_description
1 polymer ?
#
loop_
_entity_poly.entity_id
_entity_poly.type
_entity_poly.pdbx_seq_one_letter_code
_entity_poly.pdbx_strand_id
1 'polypeptide(L)'
;MALTQFNKEKLHSLVTERCYPEMTRGNRYKTIRWRFVESLEPPKVVHARCPDMVSKTNLYGQVTLRMHSRQTLALYDRFGRLLLGSEEVPKDVLEYLVIERHVVNPYGRWRLHGKIVPAWAPPKDPILKTVLIPGPTLKSGEEFDTLNYEVPKPQSVQWSK
;
A
#
# COMPACT_ATOMS: atom_id res chain seq x y z
N MET A 1 3.54 -13.70 4.06
CA MET A 1 2.89 -15.01 4.31
C MET A 1 1.45 -14.88 4.82
N ALA A 2 1.14 -14.09 5.86
CA ALA A 2 -0.24 -14.00 6.38
C ALA A 2 -1.25 -13.48 5.34
N LEU A 3 -0.85 -12.48 4.54
CA LEU A 3 -1.69 -11.95 3.45
C LEU A 3 -1.86 -12.95 2.29
N THR A 4 -0.83 -13.71 1.93
CA THR A 4 -0.90 -14.68 0.84
C THR A 4 -1.83 -15.86 1.16
N GLN A 5 -1.99 -16.19 2.44
CA GLN A 5 -2.93 -17.20 2.94
C GLN A 5 -4.29 -16.60 3.38
N PHE A 6 -4.45 -15.27 3.31
CA PHE A 6 -5.60 -14.56 3.87
C PHE A 6 -5.95 -14.95 5.32
N ASN A 7 -4.93 -15.23 6.14
CA ASN A 7 -5.13 -15.54 7.56
C ASN A 7 -5.47 -14.24 8.32
N LYS A 8 -6.78 -14.02 8.56
CA LYS A 8 -7.30 -12.80 9.17
C LYS A 8 -6.82 -12.60 10.60
N GLU A 9 -6.83 -13.64 11.42
CA GLU A 9 -6.41 -13.58 12.82
C GLU A 9 -4.96 -13.12 12.94
N LYS A 10 -4.08 -13.75 12.15
CA LYS A 10 -2.67 -13.37 12.13
C LYS A 10 -2.46 -11.96 11.59
N LEU A 11 -3.23 -11.54 10.57
CA LEU A 11 -3.17 -10.17 10.04
C LEU A 11 -3.57 -9.12 11.09
N HIS A 12 -4.66 -9.34 11.84
CA HIS A 12 -5.08 -8.41 12.90
C HIS A 12 -4.04 -8.26 14.02
N SER A 13 -3.20 -9.28 14.24
CA SER A 13 -2.09 -9.20 15.20
C SER A 13 -0.86 -8.40 14.70
N LEU A 14 -0.68 -8.31 13.37
CA LEU A 14 0.52 -7.74 12.73
C LEU A 14 0.30 -6.33 12.17
N VAL A 15 -0.95 -5.99 11.85
CA VAL A 15 -1.32 -4.77 11.14
C VAL A 15 -2.34 -4.01 11.99
N THR A 16 -2.31 -2.68 11.95
CA THR A 16 -3.31 -1.86 12.64
C THR A 16 -4.67 -1.93 11.94
N GLU A 17 -5.70 -1.50 12.66
CA GLU A 17 -7.08 -1.43 12.21
C GLU A 17 -7.23 -0.50 11.00
N ARG A 18 -6.35 0.51 10.87
CA ARG A 18 -6.27 1.42 9.72
C ARG A 18 -5.71 0.73 8.47
N CYS A 19 -4.60 0.03 8.61
CA CYS A 19 -3.90 -0.56 7.46
C CYS A 19 -4.56 -1.88 6.99
N TYR A 20 -5.29 -2.58 7.87
CA TYR A 20 -5.99 -3.81 7.52
C TYR A 20 -6.96 -3.69 6.32
N PRO A 21 -7.92 -2.74 6.27
CA PRO A 21 -8.81 -2.60 5.11
C PRO A 21 -8.05 -2.21 3.83
N GLU A 22 -6.97 -1.43 3.94
CA GLU A 22 -6.15 -1.06 2.78
C GLU A 22 -5.49 -2.28 2.14
N MET A 23 -4.95 -3.19 2.95
CA MET A 23 -4.30 -4.41 2.45
C MET A 23 -5.29 -5.46 1.95
N THR A 24 -6.50 -5.53 2.52
CA THR A 24 -7.44 -6.64 2.26
C THR A 24 -8.53 -6.31 1.26
N ARG A 25 -9.07 -5.07 1.23
CA ARG A 25 -10.25 -4.72 0.42
C ARG A 25 -10.02 -4.92 -1.08
N GLY A 26 -8.89 -4.48 -1.62
CA GLY A 26 -8.55 -4.63 -3.04
C GLY A 26 -8.16 -6.06 -3.44
N ASN A 27 -7.78 -6.90 -2.46
CA ASN A 27 -7.19 -8.20 -2.71
C ASN A 27 -8.10 -9.38 -2.36
N ARG A 28 -9.27 -9.16 -1.75
CA ARG A 28 -10.19 -10.20 -1.26
C ARG A 28 -10.51 -11.32 -2.26
N TYR A 29 -10.53 -10.99 -3.55
CA TYR A 29 -10.83 -11.93 -4.62
C TYR A 29 -9.64 -12.15 -5.57
N LYS A 30 -8.42 -11.96 -5.08
CA LYS A 30 -7.18 -12.14 -5.86
C LYS A 30 -6.26 -13.07 -5.11
N THR A 31 -5.50 -13.87 -5.86
CA THR A 31 -4.44 -14.69 -5.26
C THR A 31 -3.14 -13.92 -5.33
N ILE A 32 -2.47 -13.75 -4.19
CA ILE A 32 -1.19 -13.05 -4.08
C ILE A 32 -0.09 -14.09 -3.88
N ARG A 33 0.90 -14.08 -4.78
CA ARG A 33 2.18 -14.76 -4.59
C ARG A 33 3.23 -13.70 -4.34
N TRP A 34 3.76 -13.69 -3.12
CA TRP A 34 4.81 -12.74 -2.72
C TRP A 34 5.93 -13.50 -2.03
N ARG A 35 7.18 -13.19 -2.40
CA ARG A 35 8.37 -13.76 -1.81
C ARG A 35 9.37 -12.66 -1.50
N PHE A 36 9.93 -12.73 -0.29
CA PHE A 36 11.11 -11.98 0.07
C PHE A 36 12.34 -12.74 -0.43
N VAL A 37 13.17 -12.11 -1.25
CA VAL A 37 14.38 -12.73 -1.80
C VAL A 37 15.56 -12.42 -0.89
N GLU A 38 15.91 -11.14 -0.80
CA GLU A 38 17.06 -10.67 -0.02
C GLU A 38 16.89 -9.20 0.39
N SER A 39 17.66 -8.77 1.39
CA SER A 39 17.77 -7.36 1.77
C SER A 39 19.01 -6.78 1.12
N LEU A 40 18.85 -5.79 0.24
CA LEU A 40 19.98 -5.14 -0.43
C LEU A 40 20.71 -4.21 0.54
N GLU A 41 19.95 -3.50 1.38
CA GLU A 41 20.47 -2.74 2.51
C GLU A 41 19.79 -3.21 3.80
N PRO A 42 20.45 -3.12 4.96
CA PRO A 42 19.80 -3.32 6.25
C PRO A 42 18.72 -2.23 6.47
N PRO A 43 17.57 -2.58 7.07
CA PRO A 43 16.52 -1.61 7.36
C PRO A 43 17.03 -0.53 8.31
N LYS A 44 16.79 0.74 7.99
CA LYS A 44 17.23 1.89 8.78
C LYS A 44 16.03 2.63 9.37
N VAL A 45 16.13 3.01 10.64
CA VAL A 45 15.17 3.94 11.25
C VAL A 45 15.42 5.32 10.67
N VAL A 46 14.41 5.89 10.01
CA VAL A 46 14.48 7.25 9.44
C VAL A 46 14.01 8.25 10.46
N HIS A 47 12.91 7.93 11.14
CA HIS A 47 12.24 8.87 12.01
C HIS A 47 11.40 8.16 13.06
N ALA A 48 11.34 8.70 14.26
CA ALA A 48 10.47 8.23 15.33
C ALA A 48 9.69 9.43 15.87
N ARG A 49 8.37 9.30 15.97
CA ARG A 49 7.47 10.30 16.55
C ARG A 49 6.63 9.66 17.64
N CYS A 50 6.27 10.46 18.62
CA CYS A 50 5.16 10.18 19.52
C CYS A 50 4.17 11.34 19.36
N PRO A 51 3.17 11.25 18.47
CA PRO A 51 2.12 12.27 18.41
C PRO A 51 1.38 12.37 19.74
N ASP A 52 1.29 13.60 20.26
CA ASP A 52 0.44 13.91 21.40
C ASP A 52 -1.02 13.89 20.92
N MET A 53 -1.78 12.90 21.39
CA MET A 53 -3.23 12.84 21.19
C MET A 53 -3.93 13.89 22.07
N VAL A 54 -5.14 14.29 21.65
CA VAL A 54 -6.01 15.22 22.41
C VAL A 54 -6.24 14.74 23.86
N SER A 55 -6.26 13.42 24.07
CA SER A 55 -6.19 12.81 25.40
C SER A 55 -4.75 12.47 25.77
N LYS A 56 -4.16 13.16 26.77
CA LYS A 56 -2.80 12.90 27.28
C LYS A 56 -2.58 11.48 27.83
N THR A 57 -3.64 10.71 28.03
CA THR A 57 -3.60 9.32 28.52
C THR A 57 -3.30 8.28 27.45
N ASN A 58 -3.40 8.60 26.16
CA ASN A 58 -3.22 7.65 25.07
C ASN A 58 -2.03 8.07 24.18
N LEU A 59 -0.85 7.51 24.46
CA LEU A 59 0.38 7.78 23.70
C LEU A 59 0.65 6.68 22.67
N TYR A 60 0.80 7.08 21.41
CA TYR A 60 1.16 6.19 20.32
C TYR A 60 2.56 6.52 19.82
N GLY A 61 3.45 5.54 19.81
CA GLY A 61 4.76 5.64 19.21
C GLY A 61 4.72 5.20 17.76
N GLN A 62 5.12 6.07 16.84
CA GLN A 62 5.24 5.78 15.41
C GLN A 62 6.71 5.79 15.00
N VAL A 63 7.14 4.77 14.27
CA VAL A 63 8.50 4.66 13.77
C VAL A 63 8.44 4.40 12.26
N THR A 64 9.15 5.24 11.51
CA THR A 64 9.31 5.11 10.07
C THR A 64 10.62 4.41 9.76
N LEU A 65 10.54 3.28 9.07
CA LEU A 65 11.64 2.44 8.64
C LEU A 65 11.84 2.56 7.13
N ARG A 66 13.07 2.83 6.69
CA ARG A 66 13.46 2.70 5.28
C ARG A 66 13.91 1.26 5.05
N MET A 67 13.23 0.57 4.14
CA MET A 67 13.55 -0.77 3.70
C MET A 67 13.94 -0.74 2.22
N HIS A 68 15.06 -1.38 1.91
CA HIS A 68 15.51 -1.58 0.53
C HIS A 68 15.79 -3.07 0.34
N SER A 69 14.85 -3.74 -0.34
CA SER A 69 14.83 -5.19 -0.44
C SER A 69 14.45 -5.64 -1.83
N ARG A 70 14.87 -6.85 -2.17
CA ARG A 70 14.55 -7.51 -3.42
C ARG A 70 13.41 -8.50 -3.20
N GLN A 71 12.34 -8.37 -3.96
CA GLN A 71 11.10 -9.10 -3.75
C GLN A 71 10.53 -9.60 -5.08
N THR A 72 9.77 -10.70 -5.06
CA THR A 72 8.93 -11.11 -6.19
C THR A 72 7.46 -10.96 -5.83
N LEU A 73 6.66 -10.52 -6.79
CA LEU A 73 5.22 -10.30 -6.63
C LEU A 73 4.50 -10.71 -7.92
N ALA A 74 3.56 -11.64 -7.78
CA ALA A 74 2.59 -11.98 -8.82
C ALA A 74 1.17 -11.92 -8.24
N LEU A 75 0.29 -11.19 -8.94
CA LEU A 75 -1.12 -11.09 -8.63
C LEU A 75 -1.93 -11.87 -9.66
N TYR A 76 -2.80 -12.75 -9.19
CA TYR A 76 -3.71 -13.51 -10.02
C TYR A 76 -5.16 -13.09 -9.79
N ASP A 77 -5.94 -13.08 -10.86
CA ASP A 77 -7.38 -12.86 -10.85
C ASP A 77 -8.14 -14.04 -10.19
N ARG A 78 -9.45 -13.90 -9.98
CA ARG A 78 -10.35 -14.97 -9.48
C ARG A 78 -10.26 -16.26 -10.28
N PHE A 79 -9.93 -16.13 -11.56
CA PHE A 79 -9.82 -17.23 -12.51
C PHE A 79 -8.39 -17.77 -12.65
N GLY A 80 -7.44 -17.34 -11.80
CA GLY A 80 -6.05 -17.80 -11.86
C GLY A 80 -5.20 -17.21 -12.99
N ARG A 81 -5.71 -16.22 -13.74
CA ARG A 81 -4.93 -15.50 -14.76
C ARG A 81 -4.02 -14.46 -14.14
N LEU A 82 -2.79 -14.33 -14.63
CA LEU A 82 -1.84 -13.31 -14.19
C LEU A 82 -2.38 -11.91 -14.51
N LEU A 83 -2.32 -11.01 -13.53
CA LEU A 83 -2.82 -9.63 -13.62
C LEU A 83 -1.67 -8.62 -13.59
N LEU A 84 -0.70 -8.84 -12.69
CA LEU A 84 0.44 -7.95 -12.48
C LEU A 84 1.65 -8.76 -12.00
N GLY A 85 2.83 -8.37 -12.47
CA GLY A 85 4.11 -8.84 -11.98
C GLY A 85 4.50 -10.22 -12.49
N SER A 86 5.46 -10.85 -11.81
CA SER A 86 6.00 -12.17 -12.13
C SER A 86 6.50 -12.82 -10.84
N GLU A 87 6.39 -14.15 -10.74
CA GLU A 87 6.91 -14.90 -9.59
C GLU A 87 8.42 -15.13 -9.68
N GLU A 88 8.96 -15.15 -10.90
CA GLU A 88 10.35 -15.50 -11.18
C GLU A 88 11.28 -14.29 -11.22
N VAL A 89 10.78 -13.15 -11.68
CA VAL A 89 11.60 -11.94 -11.87
C VAL A 89 11.60 -11.11 -10.59
N PRO A 90 12.69 -11.11 -9.79
CA PRO A 90 12.78 -10.27 -8.61
C PRO A 90 12.96 -8.80 -8.99
N LYS A 91 12.37 -7.92 -8.19
CA LYS A 91 12.48 -6.47 -8.34
C LYS A 91 12.98 -5.84 -7.06
N ASP A 92 13.74 -4.77 -7.24
CA ASP A 92 14.27 -3.99 -6.15
C ASP A 92 13.21 -2.98 -5.72
N VAL A 93 12.87 -2.99 -4.44
CA VAL A 93 11.80 -2.17 -3.89
C VAL A 93 12.34 -1.37 -2.71
N LEU A 94 12.25 -0.05 -2.84
CA LEU A 94 12.56 0.91 -1.78
C LEU A 94 11.26 1.44 -1.19
N GLU A 95 11.05 1.18 0.10
CA GLU A 95 9.80 1.48 0.81
C GLU A 95 10.06 2.12 2.16
N TYR A 96 9.18 3.03 2.55
CA TYR A 96 9.17 3.63 3.88
C TYR A 96 7.96 3.08 4.64
N LEU A 97 8.21 2.13 5.54
CA LEU A 97 7.16 1.50 6.35
C LEU A 97 6.97 2.28 7.64
N VAL A 98 5.72 2.54 8.01
CA VAL A 98 5.37 3.14 9.29
C VAL A 98 4.81 2.07 10.19
N ILE A 99 5.49 1.80 11.30
CA ILE A 99 5.00 0.94 12.37
C ILE A 99 4.52 1.79 13.55
N GLU A 100 3.48 1.32 14.22
CA GLU A 100 2.86 2.00 15.35
C GLU A 100 2.70 1.04 16.52
N ARG A 101 2.87 1.57 17.73
CA ARG A 101 2.60 0.88 18.98
C ARG A 101 1.89 1.82 19.94
N HIS A 102 0.83 1.33 20.59
CA HIS A 102 0.25 1.98 21.75
C HIS A 102 1.21 1.79 22.94
N VAL A 103 1.85 2.86 23.39
CA VAL A 103 2.94 2.81 24.38
C VAL A 103 2.40 2.56 25.79
N VAL A 104 1.21 3.09 26.08
CA VAL A 104 0.57 3.00 27.40
C VAL A 104 0.06 1.59 27.70
N ASN A 105 -0.30 0.82 26.67
CA ASN A 105 -0.70 -0.56 26.85
C ASN A 105 0.52 -1.47 26.99
N PRO A 106 0.70 -2.17 28.13
CA PRO A 106 1.82 -3.11 28.33
C PRO A 106 1.79 -4.27 27.32
N TYR A 107 0.60 -4.68 26.88
CA TYR A 107 0.41 -5.71 25.86
C TYR A 107 0.48 -5.18 24.42
N GLY A 108 0.75 -3.88 24.25
CA GLY A 108 0.91 -3.24 22.96
C GLY A 108 2.04 -3.89 22.16
N ARG A 109 1.76 -4.23 20.90
CA ARG A 109 2.75 -4.76 19.96
C ARG A 109 3.02 -3.72 18.88
N TRP A 110 4.20 -3.78 18.28
CA TRP A 110 4.49 -3.04 17.07
C TRP A 110 3.70 -3.64 15.91
N ARG A 111 2.87 -2.82 15.28
CA ARG A 111 2.02 -3.22 14.15
C ARG A 111 2.26 -2.31 12.97
N LEU A 112 2.13 -2.82 11.75
CA LEU A 112 2.23 -2.01 10.55
C LEU A 112 1.04 -1.04 10.48
N HIS A 113 1.31 0.26 10.42
CA HIS A 113 0.30 1.31 10.34
C HIS A 113 0.12 1.86 8.92
N GLY A 114 1.19 1.87 8.11
CA GLY A 114 1.08 2.36 6.74
C GLY A 114 2.39 2.32 5.98
N LYS A 115 2.33 2.81 4.74
CA LYS A 115 3.48 2.95 3.85
C LYS A 115 3.51 4.36 3.26
N ILE A 116 4.68 4.99 3.30
CA ILE A 116 4.93 6.28 2.66
C ILE A 116 5.52 6.00 1.26
N VAL A 117 4.90 6.58 0.25
CA VAL A 117 5.40 6.55 -1.14
C VAL A 117 5.87 7.97 -1.46
N PRO A 118 7.18 8.23 -1.60
CA PRO A 118 7.65 9.57 -1.90
C PRO A 118 7.20 10.01 -3.30
N ALA A 119 7.02 11.32 -3.51
CA ALA A 119 6.55 11.86 -4.78
C ALA A 119 7.53 11.61 -5.95
N TRP A 120 8.83 11.46 -5.64
CA TRP A 120 9.87 11.14 -6.62
C TRP A 120 10.01 9.63 -6.88
N ALA A 121 9.25 8.77 -6.19
CA ALA A 121 9.32 7.33 -6.43
C ALA A 121 8.98 7.03 -7.90
N PRO A 122 9.70 6.07 -8.53
CA PRO A 122 9.34 5.65 -9.88
C PRO A 122 7.90 5.11 -9.90
N PRO A 123 7.19 5.27 -11.03
CA PRO A 123 5.85 4.72 -11.18
C PRO A 123 5.89 3.20 -11.03
N LYS A 124 4.78 2.63 -10.55
CA LYS A 124 4.61 1.18 -10.47
C LYS A 124 4.54 0.59 -11.87
N ASP A 125 4.88 -0.70 -11.97
CA ASP A 125 4.71 -1.42 -13.22
C ASP A 125 3.27 -1.34 -13.73
N PRO A 126 3.09 -1.19 -15.06
CA PRO A 126 1.77 -1.21 -15.65
C PRO A 126 1.14 -2.59 -15.48
N ILE A 127 -0.19 -2.60 -15.39
CA ILE A 127 -0.97 -3.84 -15.48
C ILE A 127 -0.91 -4.40 -16.90
N LEU A 128 -1.05 -5.72 -17.03
CA LEU A 128 -1.04 -6.39 -18.34
C LEU A 128 -2.24 -6.04 -19.23
N LYS A 129 -3.33 -5.52 -18.64
CA LYS A 129 -4.59 -5.23 -19.34
C LYS A 129 -4.66 -3.76 -19.75
N THR A 130 -5.25 -3.50 -20.91
CA THR A 130 -5.64 -2.16 -21.32
C THR A 130 -6.87 -1.68 -20.56
N VAL A 131 -6.92 -0.40 -20.24
CA VAL A 131 -8.05 0.24 -19.52
C VAL A 131 -8.57 1.39 -20.38
N LEU A 132 -9.89 1.42 -20.56
CA LEU A 132 -10.58 2.56 -21.17
C LEU A 132 -11.06 3.50 -20.06
N ILE A 133 -10.68 4.76 -20.15
CA ILE A 133 -11.20 5.82 -19.29
C ILE A 133 -12.39 6.44 -20.04
N PRO A 134 -13.62 6.36 -19.50
CA PRO A 134 -14.78 6.95 -20.17
C PRO A 134 -14.64 8.47 -20.22
N GLY A 135 -15.07 9.06 -21.33
CA GLY A 135 -15.18 10.50 -21.46
C GLY A 135 -16.27 11.08 -20.55
N PRO A 136 -16.42 12.41 -20.51
CA PRO A 136 -17.43 13.05 -19.68
C PRO A 136 -18.84 12.75 -20.21
N THR A 137 -19.78 12.59 -19.28
CA THR A 137 -21.20 12.42 -19.61
C THR A 137 -21.81 13.80 -19.88
N LEU A 138 -22.12 14.10 -21.14
CA LEU A 138 -22.76 15.35 -21.56
C LEU A 138 -24.27 15.28 -21.28
N LYS A 139 -24.87 16.39 -20.85
CA LYS A 139 -26.32 16.52 -20.82
C LYS A 139 -26.86 16.81 -22.22
N SER A 140 -28.16 16.58 -22.41
CA SER A 140 -28.83 16.89 -23.69
C SER A 140 -28.68 18.38 -24.02
N GLY A 141 -28.03 18.69 -25.14
CA GLY A 141 -27.78 20.06 -25.61
C GLY A 141 -26.45 20.69 -25.15
N GLU A 142 -25.66 20.01 -24.33
CA GLU A 142 -24.29 20.44 -24.01
C GLU A 142 -23.30 19.91 -25.08
N GLU A 143 -22.51 20.80 -25.66
CA GLU A 143 -21.43 20.41 -26.58
C GLU A 143 -20.16 20.03 -25.81
N PHE A 144 -19.35 19.14 -26.40
CA PHE A 144 -18.09 18.72 -25.80
C PHE A 144 -17.02 19.80 -26.01
N ASP A 145 -16.58 20.43 -24.92
CA ASP A 145 -15.46 21.37 -24.95
C ASP A 145 -14.11 20.63 -25.00
N THR A 146 -13.60 20.47 -26.21
CA THR A 146 -12.30 19.81 -26.48
C THR A 146 -11.10 20.58 -25.92
N LEU A 147 -11.19 21.90 -25.75
CA LEU A 147 -10.04 22.75 -25.40
C LEU A 147 -9.73 22.71 -23.90
N ASN A 148 -10.75 22.50 -23.07
CA ASN A 148 -10.62 22.51 -21.61
C ASN A 148 -10.66 21.11 -20.98
N TYR A 149 -10.74 20.04 -21.78
CA TYR A 149 -10.83 18.68 -21.26
C TYR A 149 -9.45 18.09 -20.96
N GLU A 150 -9.07 18.10 -19.68
CA GLU A 150 -7.91 17.34 -19.19
C GLU A 150 -8.31 15.93 -18.78
N VAL A 151 -7.63 14.92 -19.33
CA VAL A 151 -7.79 13.53 -18.86
C VAL A 151 -7.33 13.46 -17.40
N PRO A 152 -8.19 13.01 -16.47
CA PRO A 152 -7.83 12.91 -15.07
C PRO A 152 -6.60 12.02 -14.90
N LYS A 153 -5.47 12.61 -14.51
CA LYS A 153 -4.29 11.83 -14.14
C LYS A 153 -4.57 11.13 -12.81
N PRO A 154 -4.25 9.84 -12.68
CA PRO A 154 -4.42 9.14 -11.42
C PRO A 154 -3.55 9.83 -10.36
N GLN A 155 -4.17 10.41 -9.34
CA GLN A 155 -3.43 11.00 -8.22
C GLN A 155 -2.70 9.89 -7.46
N SER A 156 -1.42 10.08 -7.18
CA SER A 156 -0.69 9.23 -6.24
C SER A 156 -1.33 9.42 -4.86
N VAL A 157 -2.13 8.46 -4.42
CA VAL A 157 -2.88 8.66 -3.19
C VAL A 157 -1.95 8.48 -1.99
N GLN A 158 -1.43 9.60 -1.49
CA GLN A 158 -0.82 9.70 -0.17
C GLN A 158 -1.95 9.98 0.84
N TRP A 159 -2.43 8.95 1.51
CA TRP A 159 -3.54 9.06 2.48
C TRP A 159 -3.12 9.60 3.85
N SER A 160 -2.04 10.37 3.91
CA SER A 160 -1.67 11.17 5.08
C SER A 160 -2.10 12.62 4.87
N LYS A 161 -3.37 12.88 5.13
CA LYS A 161 -3.86 14.16 5.65
C LYS A 161 -4.69 13.86 6.89
#